data_AF-A0AAV8TWL9-F1
#
_entry.id   AF-A0AAV8TWL9-F1
#
_cell.length_a   1.000
_cell.length_b   1.000
_cell.length_c   1.000
_cell.angle_alpha   90.00
_cell.angle_beta   90.00
_cell.angle_gamma   90.00
#
_symmetry.space_group_name_H-M   'P 1'
#
loop_
_entity.id
_entity.type
_entity.pdbx_description
1 polymer ?
#
loop_
_entity_poly.entity_id
_entity_poly.type
_entity_poly.pdbx_seq_one_letter_code
_entity_poly.pdbx_strand_id
1 'polypeptide(L)' 'MTSFLPEELATIRLFQENTPSVIYITNLAVSYRQDDFNLDILEVPQGSGSSFVWNKAGHVVTSYQVIRNASDLKLVSP' A
#
# COMPACT_ATOMS: atom_id res chain seq x y z
N MET A 1 -22.18 16.00 25.89
CA MET A 1 -22.08 15.96 24.41
C MET A 1 -20.75 16.58 24.05
N THR A 2 -19.82 15.81 23.52
CA THR A 2 -18.50 16.30 23.08
C THR A 2 -18.68 17.06 21.77
N SER A 3 -18.62 18.39 21.84
CA SER A 3 -18.53 19.25 20.66
C SER A 3 -17.08 19.28 20.21
N PHE A 4 -16.82 18.99 18.94
CA PHE A 4 -15.49 19.14 18.35
C PHE A 4 -15.12 20.62 18.22
N LEU A 5 -13.84 20.92 18.42
CA LEU A 5 -13.28 22.22 18.11
C LEU A 5 -13.23 22.42 16.58
N PRO A 6 -13.28 23.67 16.08
CA PRO A 6 -13.18 23.94 14.64
C PRO A 6 -11.95 23.32 13.96
N GLU A 7 -10.82 23.24 14.67
CA GLU A 7 -9.57 22.61 14.18
C GLU A 7 -9.70 21.09 14.04
N GLU A 8 -10.37 20.43 14.99
CA GLU A 8 -10.65 18.99 14.91
C GLU A 8 -11.57 18.70 13.73
N LEU A 9 -12.61 19.52 13.52
CA LEU A 9 -13.50 19.40 12.37
C LEU A 9 -12.76 19.56 11.04
N ALA A 10 -11.81 20.49 10.95
CA ALA A 10 -10.99 20.68 9.76
C ALA A 10 -10.11 19.45 9.48
N THR A 11 -9.49 18.88 10.53
CA THR A 11 -8.67 17.67 10.42
C THR A 11 -9.51 16.45 10.02
N ILE A 12 -10.70 16.29 10.61
CA ILE A 12 -11.64 15.22 10.27
C ILE A 12 -12.02 15.30 8.79
N ARG A 13 -12.39 16.48 8.29
CA ARG A 13 -12.76 16.67 6.88
C ARG A 13 -11.59 16.37 5.96
N LEU A 14 -10.40 16.88 6.27
CA LEU A 14 -9.19 16.60 5.49
C LEU A 14 -8.94 15.09 5.40
N PHE A 15 -9.05 14.36 6.50
CA PHE A 15 -8.88 12.91 6.48
C PHE A 15 -9.97 12.20 5.67
N GLN A 16 -11.24 12.56 5.87
CA GLN A 16 -12.38 11.96 5.16
C GLN A 16 -12.30 12.17 3.64
N GLU A 17 -11.89 13.36 3.20
CA GLU A 17 -11.82 13.72 1.79
C GLU A 17 -10.62 13.07 1.09
N ASN A 18 -9.50 12.88 1.78
CA ASN A 18 -8.25 12.45 1.16
C ASN A 18 -7.94 10.95 1.33
N THR A 19 -8.43 10.29 2.38
CA THR A 19 -8.20 8.86 2.63
C THR A 19 -8.59 7.94 1.46
N PRO A 20 -9.68 8.18 0.71
CA PRO A 20 -10.02 7.37 -0.46
C PRO A 20 -8.95 7.34 -1.56
N SER A 21 -8.02 8.31 -1.56
CA SER A 21 -6.91 8.36 -2.53
C SER A 21 -5.67 7.58 -2.05
N VAL A 22 -5.64 7.14 -0.79
CA VAL A 22 -4.53 6.40 -0.18
C VAL A 22 -4.76 4.91 -0.34
N ILE A 23 -3.72 4.19 -0.75
CA ILE A 23 -3.75 2.73 -0.95
C ILE A 23 -2.59 2.07 -0.20
N TYR A 24 -2.84 0.86 0.26
CA TYR A 24 -1.82 0.01 0.87
C TYR A 24 -1.10 -0.79 -0.23
N ILE A 25 0.23 -0.81 -0.16
CA ILE A 25 1.08 -1.52 -1.13
C ILE A 25 1.90 -2.59 -0.41
N THR A 26 1.88 -3.80 -0.97
CA THR A 26 2.72 -4.91 -0.54
C THR A 26 3.71 -5.25 -1.65
N ASN A 27 4.99 -5.32 -1.29
CA ASN A 27 6.07 -5.77 -2.15
C ASN A 27 6.20 -7.29 -2.00
N LEU A 28 6.04 -8.00 -3.12
CA LEU A 28 6.17 -9.45 -3.20
C LEU A 28 7.48 -9.81 -3.91
N ALA A 29 8.22 -10.75 -3.32
CA ALA A 29 9.42 -11.33 -3.92
C ALA A 29 9.20 -12.81 -4.18
N VAL A 30 9.79 -13.33 -5.27
CA VAL A 30 9.78 -14.76 -5.55
C VAL A 30 10.72 -15.49 -4.57
N SER A 31 10.17 -16.46 -3.84
CA SER A 31 10.94 -17.40 -3.02
C SER A 31 10.85 -18.80 -3.62
N TYR A 32 12.01 -19.43 -3.77
CA TYR A 32 12.12 -20.84 -4.14
C TYR A 32 12.16 -21.65 -2.86
N ARG A 33 11.07 -22.36 -2.52
CA ARG A 33 11.15 -23.39 -1.49
C ARG A 33 11.82 -24.62 -2.09
N GLN A 34 13.01 -24.95 -1.58
CA GLN A 34 13.66 -26.23 -1.84
C GLN A 34 13.16 -27.23 -0.80
N ASP A 35 11.92 -27.68 -0.92
CA ASP A 35 11.51 -28.91 -0.24
C ASP A 35 11.93 -30.06 -1.16
N ASP A 36 13.18 -30.52 -0.97
CA ASP A 36 14.01 -31.60 -1.57
C ASP A 36 13.67 -32.24 -2.95
N PHE A 37 12.46 -32.19 -3.48
CA PHE A 37 12.07 -32.71 -4.80
C PHE A 37 10.98 -31.90 -5.54
N ASN A 38 10.50 -30.77 -5.01
CA ASN A 38 9.52 -29.91 -5.72
C ASN A 38 9.95 -28.44 -5.71
N LEU A 39 10.11 -27.84 -6.90
CA LEU A 39 10.38 -26.41 -7.07
C LEU A 39 9.06 -25.65 -7.07
N ASP A 40 8.55 -25.34 -5.87
CA ASP A 40 7.40 -24.45 -5.73
C ASP A 40 7.88 -22.98 -5.69
N ILE A 41 7.44 -22.22 -6.70
CA ILE A 41 7.65 -20.77 -6.80
C ILE A 41 6.55 -20.09 -6.00
N LEU A 42 6.91 -19.43 -4.89
CA LEU A 42 5.96 -18.76 -4.00
C LEU A 42 6.26 -17.27 -3.91
N GLU A 43 5.23 -16.44 -4.05
CA GLU A 43 5.32 -15.01 -3.77
C GLU A 43 5.25 -14.79 -2.26
N VAL A 44 6.31 -14.26 -1.68
CA VAL A 44 6.39 -13.91 -0.26
C VAL A 44 6.44 -12.39 -0.09
N PRO A 45 5.66 -11.81 0.84
CA PRO A 45 5.78 -10.40 1.18
C PRO A 45 7.18 -10.08 1.71
N GLN A 46 7.92 -9.22 0.99
CA GLN A 46 9.24 -8.73 1.38
C GLN A 46 9.15 -7.38 2.10
N GLY A 47 8.05 -6.66 1.92
CA GLY A 47 7.83 -5.37 2.58
C GLY A 47 6.45 -4.80 2.25
N SER A 48 6.11 -3.71 2.93
CA SER A 48 4.88 -2.99 2.67
C SER A 48 5.04 -1.50 2.93
N GLY A 49 4.05 -0.72 2.48
CA GLY A 49 4.03 0.72 2.70
C GLY A 49 2.70 1.34 2.27
N SER A 50 2.71 2.67 2.24
CA SER A 50 1.60 3.46 1.75
C SER A 50 1.90 4.04 0.39
N SER A 51 0.85 4.31 -0.36
CA SER A 51 0.91 4.95 -1.65
C SER A 51 -0.38 5.74 -1.88
N PHE A 52 -0.45 6.55 -2.93
CA PHE A 52 -1.66 7.27 -3.29
C PHE A 52 -1.83 7.38 -4.80
N VAL A 53 -3.08 7.50 -5.23
CA VAL A 53 -3.46 7.68 -6.64
C VAL A 53 -3.17 9.13 -7.05
N TRP A 54 -2.32 9.30 -8.07
CA TRP A 54 -1.89 10.60 -8.58
C TRP A 54 -2.89 11.22 -9.55
N ASN A 55 -3.55 10.40 -10.38
CA ASN A 55 -4.49 10.89 -11.37
C ASN A 55 -5.57 9.84 -11.73
N LYS A 56 -6.57 10.29 -12.48
CA LYS A 56 -7.71 9.46 -12.91
C LYS A 56 -7.35 8.32 -13.86
N ALA A 57 -6.13 8.31 -14.41
CA ALA A 57 -5.65 7.20 -15.24
C ALA A 57 -5.09 6.04 -14.39
N GLY A 58 -5.08 6.16 -13.06
CA GLY A 58 -4.63 5.10 -12.15
C GLY A 58 -3.13 5.10 -11.90
N HIS A 59 -2.41 6.19 -12.20
CA HIS A 59 -1.00 6.30 -11.80
C HIS A 59 -0.88 6.40 -10.28
N VAL A 60 0.12 5.72 -9.73
CA VAL A 60 0.31 5.55 -8.29
C VAL A 60 1.70 6.05 -7.91
N VAL A 61 1.78 6.82 -6.81
CA VAL A 61 3.04 7.38 -6.30
C VAL A 61 3.40 6.78 -4.95
N THR A 62 4.61 6.24 -4.83
CA THR A 62 5.16 5.70 -3.58
C THR A 62 6.67 5.96 -3.49
N SER A 63 7.24 5.72 -2.32
CA SER A 63 8.68 5.82 -2.11
C SER A 63 9.42 4.66 -2.78
N TYR A 64 10.54 4.94 -3.46
CA TYR A 64 11.35 3.91 -4.13
C TYR A 64 11.72 2.74 -3.22
N GLN A 65 12.03 3.02 -1.96
CA GLN A 65 12.38 2.00 -0.98
C GLN A 65 11.29 0.95 -0.73
N VAL A 66 10.02 1.26 -1.02
CA VAL A 66 8.88 0.35 -0.85
C VAL A 66 8.85 -0.69 -1.97
N ILE A 67 9.17 -0.28 -3.20
CA ILE A 67 9.09 -1.13 -4.40
C ILE A 67 10.42 -1.74 -4.83
N ARG A 68 11.52 -1.39 -4.15
CA ARG A 68 12.85 -1.92 -4.48
C ARG A 68 12.85 -3.45 -4.45
N ASN A 69 13.48 -4.06 -5.46
CA ASN A 69 13.59 -5.52 -5.63
C ASN A 69 12.26 -6.30 -5.62
N ALA A 70 11.12 -5.62 -5.84
CA ALA A 70 9.84 -6.29 -5.98
C ALA A 70 9.82 -7.14 -7.26
N SER A 71 9.34 -8.37 -7.15
CA SER A 71 8.95 -9.18 -8.31
C SER A 71 7.52 -8.87 -8.72
N ASP A 72 6.66 -8.59 -7.74
CA ASP A 72 5.29 -8.13 -7.95
C ASP A 72 4.84 -7.15 -6.85
N LEU A 73 3.78 -6.39 -7.14
CA LEU A 73 3.20 -5.39 -6.24
C LEU A 73 1.70 -5.63 -6.08
N LYS A 74 1.27 -5.88 -4.84
CA LYS A 74 -0.15 -5.99 -4.51
C LYS A 74 -0.66 -4.69 -3.90
N LEU A 75 -1.67 -4.11 -4.54
CA LEU A 75 -2.34 -2.89 -4.11
C LEU A 75 -3.70 -3.23 -3.49
N VAL A 76 -4.01 -2.61 -2.36
CA VAL A 76 -5.29 -2.74 -1.66
C VAL A 76 -5.78 -1.34 -1.31
N SER A 77 -6.91 -0.93 -1.89
CA SER A 77 -7.65 0.25 -1.45
C SER A 77 -8.48 -0.09 -0.20
N PRO A 78 -8.71 0.87 0.70
CA PRO A 78 -9.68 0.72 1.78
C PRO A 78 -11.10 0.45 1.29
#